data_AF-A0A821C1B1-F1
#
_entry.id   AF-A0A821C1B1-F1
#
_cell.length_a   1.000
_cell.length_b   1.000
_cell.length_c   1.000
_cell.angle_alpha   90.00
_cell.angle_beta   90.00
_cell.angle_gamma   90.00
#
_symmetry.space_group_name_H-M   'P 1'
#
loop_
_entity.id
_entity.type
_entity.pdbx_description
1 polymer ?
#
loop_
_entity_poly.entity_id
_entity_poly.type
_entity_poly.pdbx_seq_one_letter_code
_entity_poly.pdbx_strand_id
1 'polypeptide(L)'
;YATFIQKQKSLESFIDELFEDEQRYPLLNFFNVTTFHTSNPLDEFILKIQNLPYADKTYPVTTYLLKRLDDCMNIHYLYSIVVFINYLIEKFNHRIKRTDAMNIKISYYLTQDADRDITGKLFDDFLDAWYALTLEEVRYGCQTFKFKRDLPKEKYAENTSMAMLLLTSSRDDTMILPACLKTIADLQNEIFNYFHNTIETTARTKRKRVPLQSIRLEHVLSLDRNFLSRKLIDDSLVLNYQYGKSKDIIYDYEEIEITLRNMISKLVLIDTDKLNLLTYQFELYGNEASLINEVRARIEQEPLASDDRTRLSRLIKTMNPDDILHYLGSLDNIFTYIRTLAAERLRKDMTVQLFIEKFIRSKSRLNDSILRWTDFSAVQLRYIIDFYEMFEEIAFDQV
;
A
#
# COMPACT_ATOMS: atom_id res chain seq x y z
N TYR A 1 -36.26 22.31 -44.58
CA TYR A 1 -36.04 22.60 -43.15
C TYR A 1 -37.33 22.83 -42.33
N ALA A 2 -38.52 22.41 -42.78
CA ALA A 2 -39.75 22.51 -41.97
C ALA A 2 -40.71 21.31 -42.04
N THR A 3 -40.31 20.18 -42.64
CA THR A 3 -41.20 19.00 -42.78
C THR A 3 -40.50 17.66 -42.51
N PHE A 4 -39.33 17.66 -41.87
CA PHE A 4 -38.61 16.43 -41.49
C PHE A 4 -38.65 16.13 -39.97
N ILE A 5 -39.44 16.89 -39.19
CA ILE A 5 -39.55 16.76 -37.72
C ILE A 5 -40.97 16.32 -37.29
N GLN A 6 -41.79 15.78 -38.20
CA GLN A 6 -43.12 15.24 -37.87
C GLN A 6 -43.18 13.74 -38.12
N LYS A 7 -42.48 13.00 -37.27
CA LYS A 7 -42.81 11.66 -36.74
C LYS A 7 -41.61 11.15 -35.93
N GLN A 8 -41.22 11.91 -34.91
CA GLN A 8 -40.68 11.25 -33.73
C GLN A 8 -41.86 10.44 -33.17
N LYS A 9 -41.90 9.14 -33.47
CA LYS A 9 -42.62 8.19 -32.62
C LYS A 9 -42.14 8.49 -31.20
N SER A 10 -43.07 8.83 -30.31
CA SER A 10 -42.75 9.23 -28.95
C SER A 10 -41.85 8.17 -28.31
N LEU A 11 -40.89 8.61 -27.48
CA LEU A 11 -40.09 7.72 -26.65
C LEU A 11 -40.97 6.70 -25.88
N GLU A 12 -42.21 7.09 -25.59
CA GLU A 12 -43.26 6.24 -25.00
C GLU A 12 -43.51 4.95 -25.80
N SER A 13 -43.54 5.01 -27.14
CA SER A 13 -43.70 3.81 -27.98
C SER A 13 -42.49 2.88 -27.97
N PHE A 14 -41.31 3.40 -27.62
CA PHE A 14 -40.09 2.60 -27.41
C PHE A 14 -40.08 1.99 -26.01
N ILE A 15 -40.58 2.73 -25.01
CA ILE A 15 -40.75 2.23 -23.64
C ILE A 15 -41.81 1.12 -23.58
N ASP A 16 -42.87 1.20 -24.38
CA ASP A 16 -43.88 0.14 -24.51
C ASP A 16 -43.33 -1.16 -25.16
N GLU A 17 -42.19 -1.10 -25.84
CA GLU A 17 -41.51 -2.29 -26.41
C GLU A 17 -40.53 -2.95 -25.41
N LEU A 18 -40.34 -2.36 -24.22
CA LEU A 18 -39.45 -2.86 -23.16
C LEU A 18 -40.15 -3.85 -22.21
N PHE A 19 -41.49 -3.97 -22.27
CA PHE A 19 -42.29 -4.83 -21.39
C PHE A 19 -43.01 -5.92 -22.18
N GLU A 20 -43.11 -7.10 -21.58
CA GLU A 20 -43.85 -8.23 -22.15
C GLU A 20 -45.36 -7.90 -22.18
N ASP A 21 -45.88 -7.67 -23.39
CA ASP A 21 -47.32 -7.45 -23.63
C ASP A 21 -47.93 -8.72 -24.26
N GLU A 22 -48.50 -9.57 -23.42
CA GLU A 22 -49.17 -10.81 -23.82
C GLU A 22 -50.36 -10.59 -24.77
N GLN A 23 -51.02 -9.42 -24.70
CA GLN A 23 -52.15 -9.10 -25.58
C GLN A 23 -51.68 -8.74 -26.99
N ARG A 24 -50.52 -8.08 -27.09
CA ARG A 24 -49.92 -7.68 -28.36
C ARG A 24 -49.11 -8.78 -29.02
N TYR A 25 -48.52 -9.69 -28.23
CA TYR A 25 -47.68 -10.78 -28.71
C TYR A 25 -48.08 -12.16 -28.12
N PRO A 26 -49.26 -12.70 -28.46
CA PRO A 26 -49.82 -13.90 -27.84
C PRO A 26 -49.03 -15.21 -28.12
N LEU A 27 -48.11 -15.20 -29.09
CA LEU A 27 -47.27 -16.35 -29.46
C LEU A 27 -45.80 -16.19 -29.03
N LEU A 28 -45.48 -15.17 -28.23
CA LEU A 28 -44.10 -14.84 -27.81
C LEU A 28 -43.35 -16.05 -27.22
N ASN A 29 -44.02 -16.83 -26.37
CA ASN A 29 -43.48 -18.04 -25.73
C ASN A 29 -43.05 -19.15 -26.70
N PHE A 30 -43.59 -19.17 -27.93
CA PHE A 30 -43.24 -20.18 -28.93
C PHE A 30 -42.07 -19.75 -29.83
N PHE A 31 -41.76 -18.45 -29.89
CA PHE A 31 -40.73 -17.89 -30.78
C PHE A 31 -39.53 -17.30 -30.03
N ASN A 32 -39.60 -17.16 -28.70
CA ASN A 32 -38.47 -16.77 -27.88
C ASN A 32 -37.49 -17.93 -27.68
N VAL A 33 -36.37 -17.90 -28.41
CA VAL A 33 -35.18 -18.69 -28.09
C VAL A 33 -34.16 -17.73 -27.50
N THR A 34 -34.02 -17.70 -26.18
CA THR A 34 -33.05 -16.83 -25.52
C THR A 34 -31.65 -17.48 -25.53
N THR A 35 -30.63 -16.69 -25.84
CA THR A 35 -29.23 -17.13 -25.91
C THR A 35 -28.49 -17.08 -24.58
N PHE A 36 -29.13 -16.64 -23.49
CA PHE A 36 -28.54 -16.50 -22.14
C PHE A 36 -27.81 -17.75 -21.65
N HIS A 37 -28.26 -18.93 -22.07
CA HIS A 37 -27.66 -20.20 -21.66
C HIS A 37 -26.45 -20.59 -22.52
N THR A 38 -26.09 -19.81 -23.54
CA THR A 38 -25.08 -20.17 -24.54
C THR A 38 -23.92 -19.18 -24.69
N SER A 39 -24.06 -17.90 -24.30
CA SER A 39 -23.00 -16.89 -24.39
C SER A 39 -22.81 -16.12 -23.06
N ASN A 40 -21.56 -15.77 -22.74
CA ASN A 40 -21.25 -14.91 -21.60
C ASN A 40 -21.68 -13.47 -21.92
N PRO A 41 -22.69 -12.91 -21.22
CA PRO A 41 -23.26 -11.60 -21.54
C PRO A 41 -22.25 -10.45 -21.38
N LEU A 42 -21.22 -10.62 -20.55
CA LEU A 42 -20.15 -9.63 -20.39
C LEU A 42 -19.24 -9.55 -21.62
N ASP A 43 -18.87 -10.69 -22.20
CA ASP A 43 -17.99 -10.73 -23.37
C ASP A 43 -18.71 -10.15 -24.61
N GLU A 44 -20.00 -10.45 -24.74
CA GLU A 44 -20.85 -9.84 -25.78
C GLU A 44 -20.99 -8.32 -25.59
N PHE A 45 -21.15 -7.87 -24.35
CA PHE A 45 -21.22 -6.43 -24.03
C PHE A 45 -19.91 -5.70 -24.38
N ILE A 46 -18.76 -6.28 -24.02
CA ILE A 46 -17.43 -5.74 -24.36
C ILE A 46 -17.28 -5.60 -25.88
N LEU A 47 -17.64 -6.65 -26.64
CA LEU A 47 -17.59 -6.62 -28.10
C LEU A 47 -18.53 -5.57 -28.69
N LYS A 48 -19.74 -5.40 -28.14
CA LYS A 48 -20.70 -4.40 -28.64
C LYS A 48 -20.23 -2.97 -28.37
N ILE A 49 -19.68 -2.66 -27.19
CA ILE A 49 -19.10 -1.34 -26.91
C ILE A 49 -17.92 -1.03 -27.83
N GLN A 50 -17.03 -1.99 -28.06
CA GLN A 50 -15.87 -1.80 -28.93
C GLN A 50 -16.25 -1.50 -30.39
N ASN A 51 -17.39 -2.03 -30.85
CA ASN A 51 -17.90 -1.82 -32.20
C ASN A 51 -18.86 -0.62 -32.32
N LEU A 52 -19.22 0.03 -31.21
CA LEU A 52 -20.15 1.16 -31.23
C LEU A 52 -19.43 2.44 -31.74
N PRO A 53 -19.94 3.11 -32.79
CA PRO A 53 -19.31 4.31 -33.31
C PRO A 53 -19.33 5.43 -32.27
N TYR A 54 -18.18 6.08 -32.07
CA TYR A 54 -17.99 7.15 -31.07
C TYR A 54 -18.22 6.74 -29.61
N ALA A 55 -18.11 5.44 -29.27
CA ALA A 55 -18.20 4.97 -27.89
C ALA A 55 -17.29 5.72 -26.91
N ASP A 56 -16.06 6.03 -27.33
CA ASP A 56 -15.09 6.80 -26.53
C ASP A 56 -15.57 8.22 -26.17
N LYS A 57 -16.53 8.79 -26.93
CA LYS A 57 -17.12 10.11 -26.66
C LYS A 57 -18.42 10.03 -25.88
N THR A 58 -19.26 9.04 -26.21
CA THR A 58 -20.59 8.88 -25.60
C THR A 58 -20.50 8.22 -24.22
N TYR A 59 -19.67 7.17 -24.09
CA TYR A 59 -19.48 6.38 -22.87
C TYR A 59 -17.98 6.28 -22.52
N PRO A 60 -17.33 7.41 -22.18
CA PRO A 60 -15.88 7.50 -22.00
C PRO A 60 -15.36 6.66 -20.83
N VAL A 61 -16.11 6.52 -19.73
CA VAL A 61 -15.68 5.75 -18.55
C VAL A 61 -15.78 4.27 -18.82
N THR A 62 -16.92 3.83 -19.32
CA THR A 62 -17.17 2.42 -19.65
C THR A 62 -16.15 1.93 -20.67
N THR A 63 -15.92 2.71 -21.73
CA THR A 63 -14.96 2.32 -22.76
C THR A 63 -13.52 2.27 -22.22
N TYR A 64 -13.13 3.21 -21.37
CA TYR A 64 -11.81 3.23 -20.75
C TYR A 64 -11.57 2.04 -19.81
N LEU A 65 -12.54 1.75 -18.92
CA LEU A 65 -12.43 0.64 -17.97
C LEU A 65 -12.44 -0.72 -18.67
N LEU A 66 -13.33 -0.94 -19.65
CA LEU A 66 -13.42 -2.23 -20.34
C LEU A 66 -12.17 -2.55 -21.16
N LYS A 67 -11.48 -1.55 -21.73
CA LYS A 67 -10.20 -1.73 -22.42
C LYS A 67 -9.08 -2.21 -21.49
N ARG A 68 -9.20 -1.96 -20.19
CA ARG A 68 -8.19 -2.28 -19.16
C ARG A 68 -8.78 -3.12 -18.04
N LEU A 69 -9.82 -3.91 -18.34
CA LEU A 69 -10.61 -4.59 -17.31
C LEU A 69 -9.73 -5.50 -16.44
N ASP A 70 -8.86 -6.28 -17.08
CA ASP A 70 -7.97 -7.21 -16.39
C ASP A 70 -6.96 -6.49 -15.48
N ASP A 71 -6.46 -5.31 -15.89
CA ASP A 71 -5.60 -4.48 -15.05
C ASP A 71 -6.38 -3.92 -13.84
N CYS A 72 -7.60 -3.45 -14.08
CA CYS A 72 -8.44 -2.82 -13.06
C CYS A 72 -8.87 -3.81 -11.98
N MET A 73 -9.04 -5.10 -12.33
CA MET A 73 -9.37 -6.16 -11.36
C MET A 73 -8.29 -6.32 -10.28
N ASN A 74 -7.03 -6.02 -10.60
CA ASN A 74 -5.93 -6.09 -9.63
C ASN A 74 -6.09 -5.06 -8.49
N ILE A 75 -6.83 -3.97 -8.71
CA ILE A 75 -7.00 -2.89 -7.74
C ILE A 75 -7.72 -3.37 -6.48
N HIS A 76 -8.70 -4.26 -6.62
CA HIS A 76 -9.47 -4.78 -5.49
C HIS A 76 -8.58 -5.46 -4.43
N TYR A 77 -7.52 -6.13 -4.86
CA TYR A 77 -6.58 -6.86 -3.99
C TYR A 77 -5.65 -5.95 -3.17
N LEU A 78 -5.55 -4.66 -3.52
CA LEU A 78 -4.68 -3.70 -2.84
C LEU A 78 -4.99 -3.61 -1.33
N TYR A 79 -6.27 -3.63 -0.97
CA TYR A 79 -6.69 -3.48 0.43
C TYR A 79 -6.19 -4.63 1.31
N SER A 80 -6.43 -5.88 0.92
CA SER A 80 -6.00 -7.06 1.70
C SER A 80 -4.48 -7.09 1.89
N ILE A 81 -3.73 -6.72 0.84
CA ILE A 81 -2.26 -6.66 0.90
C ILE A 81 -1.81 -5.57 1.89
N VAL A 82 -2.39 -4.38 1.82
CA VAL A 82 -2.02 -3.26 2.72
C VAL A 82 -2.35 -3.56 4.17
N VAL A 83 -3.52 -4.14 4.46
CA VAL A 83 -3.93 -4.48 5.84
C VAL A 83 -2.92 -5.43 6.49
N PHE A 84 -2.53 -6.48 5.76
CA PHE A 84 -1.57 -7.43 6.28
C PHE A 84 -0.19 -6.80 6.49
N ILE A 85 0.29 -5.99 5.55
CA ILE A 85 1.57 -5.28 5.69
C ILE A 85 1.56 -4.31 6.88
N ASN A 86 0.47 -3.58 7.08
CA ASN A 86 0.34 -2.68 8.22
C ASN A 86 0.40 -3.44 9.55
N TYR A 87 -0.27 -4.59 9.62
CA TYR A 87 -0.18 -5.48 10.77
C TYR A 87 1.27 -5.92 11.03
N LEU A 88 2.00 -6.31 9.98
CA LEU A 88 3.41 -6.68 10.11
C LEU A 88 4.29 -5.52 10.56
N ILE A 89 4.05 -4.31 10.04
CA ILE A 89 4.80 -3.12 10.45
C ILE A 89 4.52 -2.80 11.92
N GLU A 90 3.26 -2.74 12.34
CA GLU A 90 2.90 -2.47 13.73
C GLU A 90 3.54 -3.47 14.70
N LYS A 91 3.60 -4.74 14.28
CA LYS A 91 4.15 -5.81 15.10
C LYS A 91 5.67 -5.81 15.18
N PHE A 92 6.36 -5.59 14.06
CA PHE A 92 7.81 -5.82 13.94
C PHE A 92 8.66 -4.55 13.85
N ASN A 93 8.06 -3.37 13.72
CA ASN A 93 8.81 -2.13 13.59
C ASN A 93 9.74 -1.92 14.79
N HIS A 94 11.04 -1.76 14.50
CA HIS A 94 12.15 -1.70 15.47
C HIS A 94 12.36 -2.95 16.36
N ARG A 95 11.59 -4.03 16.17
CA ARG A 95 11.60 -5.23 17.04
C ARG A 95 12.27 -6.46 16.42
N ILE A 96 12.58 -6.43 15.12
CA ILE A 96 13.21 -7.55 14.42
C ILE A 96 14.55 -7.14 13.81
N LYS A 97 15.59 -7.96 13.99
CA LYS A 97 16.88 -7.76 13.32
C LYS A 97 16.75 -8.14 11.85
N ARG A 98 17.55 -7.50 10.99
CA ARG A 98 17.58 -7.84 9.56
C ARG A 98 17.98 -9.29 9.31
N THR A 99 18.96 -9.81 10.07
CA THR A 99 19.39 -11.22 9.99
C THR A 99 18.27 -12.18 10.34
N ASP A 100 17.49 -11.84 11.36
CA ASP A 100 16.40 -12.69 11.85
C ASP A 100 15.24 -12.67 10.86
N ALA A 101 14.92 -11.51 10.28
CA ALA A 101 13.94 -11.39 9.22
C ALA A 101 14.31 -12.20 7.95
N MET A 102 15.59 -12.33 7.64
CA MET A 102 16.05 -13.13 6.49
C MET A 102 15.99 -14.64 6.76
N ASN A 103 16.20 -15.06 8.00
CA ASN A 103 16.29 -16.47 8.37
C ASN A 103 14.94 -17.07 8.80
N ILE A 104 14.08 -16.28 9.46
CA ILE A 104 12.79 -16.75 9.97
C ILE A 104 11.79 -16.84 8.82
N LYS A 105 11.15 -18.01 8.71
CA LYS A 105 10.07 -18.28 7.75
C LYS A 105 8.73 -17.79 8.27
N ILE A 106 7.83 -17.43 7.36
CA ILE A 106 6.49 -16.94 7.72
C ILE A 106 5.71 -18.01 8.49
N SER A 107 5.86 -19.29 8.12
CA SER A 107 5.20 -20.42 8.79
C SER A 107 5.48 -20.50 10.29
N TYR A 108 6.67 -20.10 10.72
CA TYR A 108 7.03 -20.05 12.14
C TYR A 108 6.18 -19.00 12.90
N TYR A 109 5.96 -17.84 12.29
CA TYR A 109 5.10 -16.81 12.89
C TYR A 109 3.63 -17.17 12.89
N LEU A 110 3.14 -17.89 11.87
CA LEU A 110 1.75 -18.36 11.85
C LEU A 110 1.44 -19.43 12.90
N THR A 111 2.46 -20.02 13.54
CA THR A 111 2.30 -21.13 14.49
C THR A 111 2.58 -20.75 15.94
N GLN A 112 3.46 -19.77 16.19
CA GLN A 112 3.88 -19.40 17.55
C GLN A 112 3.16 -18.18 18.16
N ASP A 113 2.32 -17.51 17.38
CA ASP A 113 1.72 -16.23 17.80
C ASP A 113 0.52 -16.39 18.73
N ALA A 114 0.39 -15.48 19.70
CA ALA A 114 -0.77 -15.46 20.62
C ALA A 114 -2.09 -15.17 19.88
N ASP A 115 -2.03 -14.40 18.80
CA ASP A 115 -3.16 -14.01 17.94
C ASP A 115 -3.26 -14.88 16.66
N ARG A 116 -2.93 -16.16 16.76
CA ARG A 116 -2.86 -17.11 15.63
C ARG A 116 -4.07 -17.06 14.68
N ASP A 117 -5.28 -16.93 15.22
CA ASP A 117 -6.50 -16.94 14.43
C ASP A 117 -6.69 -15.65 13.60
N ILE A 118 -6.23 -14.50 14.10
CA ILE A 118 -6.33 -13.21 13.41
C ILE A 118 -5.20 -13.12 12.38
N THR A 119 -3.97 -13.44 12.78
CA THR A 119 -2.80 -13.44 11.90
C THR A 119 -2.98 -14.45 10.75
N GLY A 120 -3.56 -15.63 11.03
CA GLY A 120 -3.87 -16.63 10.02
C GLY A 120 -4.86 -16.11 8.98
N LYS A 121 -5.98 -15.52 9.41
CA LYS A 121 -6.97 -14.94 8.48
C LYS A 121 -6.39 -13.82 7.62
N LEU A 122 -5.66 -12.87 8.22
CA LEU A 122 -5.04 -11.77 7.49
C LEU A 122 -4.00 -12.27 6.47
N PHE A 123 -3.27 -13.34 6.83
CA PHE A 123 -2.31 -13.96 5.92
C PHE A 123 -2.99 -14.73 4.79
N ASP A 124 -4.08 -15.45 5.07
CA ASP A 124 -4.86 -16.15 4.05
C ASP A 124 -5.49 -15.16 3.06
N ASP A 125 -6.08 -14.06 3.55
CA ASP A 125 -6.61 -12.97 2.74
C ASP A 125 -5.51 -12.33 1.87
N PHE A 126 -4.32 -12.14 2.44
CA PHE A 126 -3.15 -11.68 1.71
C PHE A 126 -2.71 -12.68 0.65
N LEU A 127 -2.64 -13.98 0.96
CA LEU A 127 -2.23 -15.02 0.01
C LEU A 127 -3.21 -15.14 -1.16
N ASP A 128 -4.51 -15.10 -0.87
CA ASP A 128 -5.55 -15.10 -1.89
C ASP A 128 -5.40 -13.91 -2.82
N ALA A 129 -5.26 -12.71 -2.26
CA ALA A 129 -5.00 -11.49 -3.02
C ALA A 129 -3.69 -11.57 -3.83
N TRP A 130 -2.62 -12.05 -3.20
CA TRP A 130 -1.28 -12.11 -3.79
C TRP A 130 -1.18 -13.08 -4.94
N TYR A 131 -1.87 -14.23 -4.88
CA TYR A 131 -1.91 -15.22 -5.97
C TYR A 131 -2.97 -14.93 -7.03
N ALA A 132 -3.96 -14.09 -6.72
CA ALA A 132 -4.97 -13.67 -7.70
C ALA A 132 -4.49 -12.56 -8.65
N LEU A 133 -3.43 -11.82 -8.32
CA LEU A 133 -2.90 -10.77 -9.21
C LEU A 133 -2.51 -11.35 -10.58
N THR A 134 -2.76 -10.61 -11.65
CA THR A 134 -2.39 -11.00 -13.04
C THR A 134 -1.23 -10.18 -13.58
N LEU A 135 -0.59 -9.37 -12.74
CA LEU A 135 0.50 -8.47 -13.12
C LEU A 135 1.75 -9.26 -13.54
N GLU A 136 2.27 -8.98 -14.74
CA GLU A 136 3.53 -9.58 -15.24
C GLU A 136 4.75 -8.73 -14.90
N GLU A 137 4.60 -7.40 -14.92
CA GLU A 137 5.67 -6.44 -14.67
C GLU A 137 5.21 -5.37 -13.67
N VAL A 138 6.13 -5.00 -12.80
CA VAL A 138 5.85 -4.12 -11.67
C VAL A 138 6.95 -3.07 -11.57
N ARG A 139 6.60 -1.80 -11.32
CA ARG A 139 7.53 -0.67 -11.36
C ARG A 139 7.70 -0.01 -10.01
N TYR A 140 8.95 0.35 -9.69
CA TYR A 140 9.27 1.19 -8.54
C TYR A 140 10.37 2.19 -8.91
N GLY A 141 10.04 3.47 -8.90
CA GLY A 141 10.94 4.52 -9.38
C GLY A 141 11.29 4.31 -10.86
N CYS A 142 12.59 4.16 -11.16
CA CYS A 142 13.08 3.88 -12.53
C CYS A 142 13.32 2.39 -12.81
N GLN A 143 12.96 1.49 -11.87
CA GLN A 143 13.22 0.06 -11.98
C GLN A 143 11.95 -0.71 -12.33
N THR A 144 12.09 -1.73 -13.17
CA THR A 144 11.03 -2.67 -13.55
C THR A 144 11.42 -4.07 -13.08
N PHE A 145 10.55 -4.70 -12.32
CA PHE A 145 10.69 -6.04 -11.80
C PHE A 145 9.73 -6.98 -12.53
N LYS A 146 10.20 -8.18 -12.86
CA LYS A 146 9.33 -9.24 -13.38
C LYS A 146 8.65 -9.92 -12.22
N PHE A 147 7.32 -9.89 -12.21
CA PHE A 147 6.53 -10.51 -11.17
C PHE A 147 6.32 -11.98 -11.54
N LYS A 148 7.08 -12.87 -10.91
CA LYS A 148 6.97 -14.32 -11.11
C LYS A 148 6.70 -15.01 -9.79
N ARG A 149 5.73 -15.91 -9.80
CA ARG A 149 5.41 -16.78 -8.67
C ARG A 149 6.00 -18.15 -8.95
N ASP A 150 7.22 -18.35 -8.48
CA ASP A 150 7.93 -19.62 -8.69
C ASP A 150 7.48 -20.71 -7.71
N LEU A 151 6.74 -20.34 -6.66
CA LEU A 151 6.26 -21.23 -5.60
C LEU A 151 4.74 -21.43 -5.67
N PRO A 152 4.23 -22.63 -5.33
CA PRO A 152 2.79 -22.86 -5.16
C PRO A 152 2.29 -22.27 -3.83
N LYS A 153 1.00 -21.92 -3.80
CA LYS A 153 0.34 -21.20 -2.70
C LYS A 153 0.57 -21.86 -1.33
N GLU A 154 0.45 -23.18 -1.27
CA GLU A 154 0.53 -23.96 -0.02
C GLU A 154 1.93 -23.93 0.59
N LYS A 155 2.96 -23.80 -0.25
CA LYS A 155 4.36 -23.82 0.17
C LYS A 155 4.96 -22.44 0.36
N TYR A 156 4.17 -21.38 0.15
CA TYR A 156 4.65 -20.01 0.21
C TYR A 156 5.14 -19.64 1.62
N ALA A 157 4.37 -19.99 2.65
CA ALA A 157 4.70 -19.65 4.05
C ALA A 157 5.97 -20.35 4.55
N GLU A 158 6.23 -21.57 4.09
CA GLU A 158 7.37 -22.38 4.52
C GLU A 158 8.68 -21.97 3.83
N ASN A 159 8.60 -21.52 2.59
CA ASN A 159 9.78 -21.20 1.79
C ASN A 159 10.14 -19.73 1.78
N THR A 160 9.18 -18.84 2.04
CA THR A 160 9.39 -17.39 2.00
C THR A 160 9.84 -16.88 3.37
N SER A 161 10.92 -16.09 3.36
CA SER A 161 11.44 -15.43 4.55
C SER A 161 10.66 -14.16 4.87
N MET A 162 10.64 -13.78 6.15
CA MET A 162 9.90 -12.62 6.63
C MET A 162 10.32 -11.30 5.96
N ALA A 163 11.62 -11.16 5.66
CA ALA A 163 12.19 -9.98 4.98
C ALA A 163 11.53 -9.68 3.62
N MET A 164 10.94 -10.68 2.95
CA MET A 164 10.26 -10.50 1.66
C MET A 164 8.93 -9.73 1.79
N LEU A 165 8.28 -9.82 2.96
CA LEU A 165 7.00 -9.16 3.24
C LEU A 165 7.17 -7.85 4.01
N LEU A 166 8.30 -7.68 4.68
CA LEU A 166 8.63 -6.45 5.38
C LEU A 166 9.09 -5.42 4.34
N LEU A 167 8.30 -4.35 4.17
CA LEU A 167 8.62 -3.25 3.25
C LEU A 167 9.97 -2.64 3.63
N THR A 168 11.01 -2.96 2.87
CA THR A 168 12.38 -2.53 3.14
C THR A 168 12.94 -1.81 1.94
N SER A 169 13.96 -1.00 2.19
CA SER A 169 14.58 -0.16 1.18
C SER A 169 15.81 -0.80 0.53
N SER A 170 16.14 -2.06 0.86
CA SER A 170 17.26 -2.79 0.25
C SER A 170 17.02 -3.04 -1.24
N ARG A 171 18.07 -2.93 -2.04
CA ARG A 171 18.02 -3.00 -3.53
C ARG A 171 17.72 -4.40 -4.10
N ASP A 172 17.25 -5.33 -3.28
CA ASP A 172 17.11 -6.75 -3.61
C ASP A 172 15.63 -7.15 -3.82
N ASP A 173 15.35 -8.44 -3.95
CA ASP A 173 14.02 -9.05 -4.19
C ASP A 173 12.91 -8.55 -3.26
N THR A 174 13.26 -7.99 -2.10
CA THR A 174 12.32 -7.35 -1.15
C THR A 174 11.62 -6.11 -1.70
N MET A 175 12.08 -5.56 -2.84
CA MET A 175 11.44 -4.46 -3.56
C MET A 175 10.19 -4.83 -4.35
N ILE A 176 9.96 -6.12 -4.60
CA ILE A 176 8.83 -6.58 -5.42
C ILE A 176 7.49 -6.17 -4.78
N LEU A 177 7.36 -6.28 -3.45
CA LEU A 177 6.14 -5.92 -2.74
C LEU A 177 5.86 -4.41 -2.74
N PRO A 178 6.80 -3.51 -2.36
CA PRO A 178 6.64 -2.06 -2.53
C PRO A 178 6.32 -1.66 -3.98
N ALA A 179 6.98 -2.28 -4.95
CA ALA A 179 6.72 -2.05 -6.37
C ALA A 179 5.29 -2.43 -6.74
N CYS A 180 4.80 -3.56 -6.21
CA CYS A 180 3.45 -4.08 -6.50
C CYS A 180 2.39 -3.14 -5.98
N LEU A 181 2.53 -2.71 -4.72
CA LEU A 181 1.63 -1.72 -4.12
C LEU A 181 1.58 -0.42 -4.92
N LYS A 182 2.76 0.09 -5.31
CA LYS A 182 2.87 1.31 -6.11
C LYS A 182 2.20 1.16 -7.46
N THR A 183 2.46 0.07 -8.18
CA THR A 183 1.89 -0.17 -9.51
C THR A 183 0.37 -0.25 -9.45
N ILE A 184 -0.20 -0.99 -8.48
CA ILE A 184 -1.66 -1.10 -8.33
C ILE A 184 -2.29 0.24 -7.92
N ALA A 185 -1.66 1.00 -7.03
CA ALA A 185 -2.13 2.32 -6.65
C ALA A 185 -2.05 3.32 -7.82
N ASP A 186 -1.02 3.23 -8.65
CA ASP A 186 -0.86 4.03 -9.86
C ASP A 186 -1.96 3.69 -10.89
N LEU A 187 -2.34 2.42 -11.05
CA LEU A 187 -3.48 2.02 -11.88
C LEU A 187 -4.79 2.70 -11.41
N GLN A 188 -5.06 2.71 -10.10
CA GLN A 188 -6.23 3.42 -9.57
C GLN A 188 -6.11 4.94 -9.78
N ASN A 189 -4.94 5.51 -9.54
CA ASN A 189 -4.70 6.94 -9.73
C ASN A 189 -4.86 7.36 -11.20
N GLU A 190 -4.50 6.51 -12.16
CA GLU A 190 -4.74 6.73 -13.59
C GLU A 190 -6.23 6.79 -13.92
N ILE A 191 -7.03 5.86 -13.40
CA ILE A 191 -8.50 5.87 -13.57
C ILE A 191 -9.09 7.14 -12.96
N PHE A 192 -8.67 7.47 -11.72
CA PHE A 192 -9.10 8.67 -11.03
C PHE A 192 -8.76 9.94 -11.82
N ASN A 193 -7.52 10.05 -12.31
CA ASN A 193 -7.08 11.21 -13.08
C ASN A 193 -7.78 11.30 -14.43
N TYR A 194 -8.01 10.19 -15.12
CA TYR A 194 -8.75 10.17 -16.37
C TYR A 194 -10.17 10.71 -16.18
N PHE A 195 -10.89 10.22 -15.15
CA PHE A 195 -12.24 10.68 -14.84
C PHE A 195 -12.28 12.18 -14.48
N HIS A 196 -11.44 12.62 -13.54
CA HIS A 196 -11.48 14.00 -13.06
C HIS A 196 -10.89 15.03 -14.04
N ASN A 197 -10.01 14.62 -14.96
CA ASN A 197 -9.47 15.53 -15.97
C ASN A 197 -10.35 15.61 -17.22
N THR A 198 -11.06 14.53 -17.56
CA THR A 198 -11.83 14.43 -18.82
C THR A 198 -13.31 14.75 -18.63
N ILE A 199 -13.90 14.45 -17.45
CA ILE A 199 -15.36 14.49 -17.23
C ILE A 199 -15.74 15.56 -16.21
N GLU A 200 -15.05 15.64 -15.06
CA GLU A 200 -15.29 16.69 -14.07
C GLU A 200 -14.36 17.90 -14.27
N THR A 201 -14.62 18.72 -15.29
CA THR A 201 -13.95 20.02 -15.48
C THR A 201 -14.22 21.06 -14.38
N THR A 202 -15.06 20.73 -13.39
CA THR A 202 -15.49 21.63 -12.32
C THR A 202 -14.41 21.79 -11.25
N ALA A 203 -13.66 22.89 -11.38
CA ALA A 203 -12.98 23.67 -10.34
C ALA A 203 -12.27 22.88 -9.23
N ARG A 204 -10.94 22.72 -9.35
CA ARG A 204 -9.88 22.63 -8.31
C ARG A 204 -10.31 22.44 -6.84
N THR A 205 -11.23 21.54 -6.55
CA THR A 205 -11.51 21.10 -5.19
C THR A 205 -10.25 20.38 -4.74
N LYS A 206 -9.80 20.67 -3.51
CA LYS A 206 -8.62 20.02 -2.94
C LYS A 206 -8.84 18.51 -2.97
N ARG A 207 -8.24 17.84 -3.95
CA ARG A 207 -8.32 16.39 -4.13
C ARG A 207 -7.85 15.74 -2.83
N LYS A 208 -8.71 14.95 -2.21
CA LYS A 208 -8.40 14.27 -0.95
C LYS A 208 -7.32 13.24 -1.26
N ARG A 209 -6.13 13.43 -0.69
CA ARG A 209 -5.00 12.50 -0.81
C ARG A 209 -4.94 11.65 0.43
N VAL A 210 -4.87 10.33 0.24
CA VAL A 210 -4.77 9.36 1.33
C VAL A 210 -3.47 8.58 1.16
N PRO A 211 -2.62 8.45 2.18
CA PRO A 211 -1.45 7.58 2.13
C PRO A 211 -1.83 6.14 1.80
N LEU A 212 -0.99 5.44 1.02
CA LEU A 212 -1.27 4.05 0.61
C LEU A 212 -1.56 3.11 1.79
N GLN A 213 -0.87 3.28 2.90
CA GLN A 213 -1.06 2.47 4.11
C GLN A 213 -2.24 2.92 4.98
N SER A 214 -2.94 4.00 4.62
CA SER A 214 -4.16 4.47 5.32
C SER A 214 -5.42 4.23 4.48
N ILE A 215 -5.32 3.40 3.44
CA ILE A 215 -6.44 3.03 2.57
C ILE A 215 -7.49 2.25 3.39
N ARG A 216 -8.76 2.50 3.06
CA ARG A 216 -9.92 1.77 3.55
C ARG A 216 -10.59 1.08 2.37
N LEU A 217 -11.44 0.10 2.62
CA LEU A 217 -12.16 -0.59 1.55
C LEU A 217 -12.96 0.37 0.65
N GLU A 218 -13.55 1.43 1.23
CA GLU A 218 -14.28 2.48 0.50
C GLU A 218 -13.41 3.32 -0.45
N HIS A 219 -12.09 3.32 -0.24
CA HIS A 219 -11.13 4.09 -1.04
C HIS A 219 -10.62 3.30 -2.25
N VAL A 220 -10.92 2.01 -2.35
CA VAL A 220 -10.40 1.11 -3.40
C VAL A 220 -11.49 0.82 -4.42
N LEU A 221 -11.14 0.82 -5.69
CA LEU A 221 -12.07 0.40 -6.74
C LEU A 221 -12.33 -1.11 -6.65
N SER A 222 -13.54 -1.49 -6.22
CA SER A 222 -14.02 -2.87 -6.25
C SER A 222 -14.71 -3.15 -7.59
N LEU A 223 -13.96 -3.62 -8.58
CA LEU A 223 -14.49 -4.01 -9.88
C LEU A 223 -14.09 -5.46 -10.19
N ASP A 224 -15.08 -6.33 -10.37
CA ASP A 224 -14.90 -7.72 -10.76
C ASP A 224 -15.79 -8.04 -11.98
N ARG A 225 -15.38 -8.99 -12.81
CA ARG A 225 -16.19 -9.54 -13.92
C ARG A 225 -17.52 -10.09 -13.40
N ASN A 226 -17.54 -10.72 -12.23
CA ASN A 226 -18.79 -11.22 -11.65
C ASN A 226 -19.71 -10.07 -11.23
N PHE A 227 -19.16 -9.00 -10.67
CA PHE A 227 -19.93 -7.82 -10.32
C PHE A 227 -20.54 -7.17 -11.57
N LEU A 228 -19.75 -6.96 -12.62
CA LEU A 228 -20.24 -6.42 -13.89
C LEU A 228 -21.26 -7.35 -14.55
N SER A 229 -21.03 -8.66 -14.57
CA SER A 229 -21.95 -9.64 -15.15
C SER A 229 -23.29 -9.65 -14.42
N ARG A 230 -23.30 -9.64 -13.09
CA ARG A 230 -24.54 -9.52 -12.30
C ARG A 230 -25.24 -8.19 -12.56
N LYS A 231 -24.52 -7.07 -12.52
CA LYS A 231 -25.09 -5.74 -12.79
C LYS A 231 -25.69 -5.65 -14.20
N LEU A 232 -25.04 -6.26 -15.19
CA LEU A 232 -25.57 -6.37 -16.55
C LEU A 232 -26.89 -7.14 -16.58
N ILE A 233 -26.93 -8.33 -15.97
CA ILE A 233 -28.12 -9.21 -15.97
C ILE A 233 -29.27 -8.56 -15.19
N ASP A 234 -28.99 -7.96 -14.04
CA ASP A 234 -30.01 -7.48 -13.11
C ASP A 234 -30.60 -6.14 -13.56
N ASP A 235 -29.77 -5.21 -14.05
CA ASP A 235 -30.16 -3.80 -14.18
C ASP A 235 -29.98 -3.20 -15.58
N SER A 236 -29.21 -3.80 -16.47
CA SER A 236 -28.78 -3.13 -17.72
C SER A 236 -28.98 -3.96 -18.98
N LEU A 237 -29.75 -5.04 -18.89
CA LEU A 237 -30.03 -5.95 -20.00
C LEU A 237 -31.52 -6.05 -20.22
N VAL A 238 -31.95 -5.77 -21.45
CA VAL A 238 -33.32 -5.95 -21.89
C VAL A 238 -33.35 -6.84 -23.12
N LEU A 239 -34.26 -7.82 -23.11
CA LEU A 239 -34.52 -8.64 -24.27
C LEU A 239 -35.39 -7.89 -25.27
N ASN A 240 -35.06 -8.01 -26.56
CA ASN A 240 -35.94 -7.53 -27.61
C ASN A 240 -37.13 -8.49 -27.81
N TYR A 241 -38.30 -8.12 -27.29
CA TYR A 241 -39.52 -8.92 -27.41
C TYR A 241 -40.23 -8.80 -28.77
N GLN A 242 -39.66 -8.10 -29.75
CA GLN A 242 -40.21 -8.09 -31.11
C GLN A 242 -40.14 -9.50 -31.73
N TYR A 243 -41.20 -9.90 -32.43
CA TYR A 243 -41.35 -11.23 -33.02
C TYR A 243 -40.13 -11.64 -33.86
N GLY A 244 -39.49 -12.76 -33.50
CA GLY A 244 -38.30 -13.30 -34.17
C GLY A 244 -36.97 -12.62 -33.80
N LYS A 245 -36.98 -11.58 -32.94
CA LYS A 245 -35.79 -10.85 -32.48
C LYS A 245 -35.43 -11.09 -31.01
N SER A 246 -36.03 -12.09 -30.38
CA SER A 246 -35.77 -12.49 -29.00
C SER A 246 -34.33 -12.87 -28.67
N LYS A 247 -33.51 -13.08 -29.71
CA LYS A 247 -32.07 -13.34 -29.61
C LYS A 247 -31.26 -12.06 -29.46
N ASP A 248 -31.83 -10.91 -29.82
CA ASP A 248 -31.16 -9.62 -29.75
C ASP A 248 -31.21 -9.10 -28.33
N ILE A 249 -30.05 -9.09 -27.68
CA ILE A 249 -29.85 -8.48 -26.37
C ILE A 249 -29.59 -6.98 -26.56
N ILE A 250 -30.42 -6.14 -25.92
CA ILE A 250 -30.28 -4.70 -25.87
C ILE A 250 -29.67 -4.33 -24.52
N TYR A 251 -28.59 -3.57 -24.54
CA TYR A 251 -27.90 -3.11 -23.32
C TYR A 251 -28.21 -1.65 -23.05
N ASP A 252 -28.50 -1.33 -21.80
CA ASP A 252 -28.56 0.05 -21.32
C ASP A 252 -27.15 0.55 -20.99
N TYR A 253 -26.51 1.16 -22.00
CA TYR A 253 -25.16 1.71 -21.85
C TYR A 253 -25.11 2.94 -20.93
N GLU A 254 -26.23 3.66 -20.77
CA GLU A 254 -26.28 4.87 -19.96
C GLU A 254 -26.30 4.53 -18.48
N GLU A 255 -27.08 3.53 -18.07
CA GLU A 255 -27.13 3.05 -16.69
C GLU A 255 -25.78 2.50 -16.21
N ILE A 256 -25.07 1.78 -17.08
CA ILE A 256 -23.73 1.25 -16.80
C ILE A 256 -22.72 2.39 -16.64
N GLU A 257 -22.74 3.35 -17.56
CA GLU A 257 -21.86 4.52 -17.51
C GLU A 257 -22.11 5.30 -16.22
N ILE A 258 -23.36 5.58 -15.85
CA ILE A 258 -23.71 6.30 -14.60
C ILE A 258 -23.25 5.51 -13.37
N THR A 259 -23.47 4.20 -13.34
CA THR A 259 -23.02 3.33 -12.24
C THR A 259 -21.52 3.41 -12.05
N LEU A 260 -20.74 3.24 -13.14
CA LEU A 260 -19.28 3.29 -13.09
C LEU A 260 -18.77 4.68 -12.69
N ARG A 261 -19.40 5.75 -13.18
CA ARG A 261 -19.09 7.13 -12.77
C ARG A 261 -19.30 7.34 -11.27
N ASN A 262 -20.41 6.83 -10.72
CA ASN A 262 -20.72 6.93 -9.30
C ASN A 262 -19.76 6.13 -8.41
N MET A 263 -19.17 5.05 -8.93
CA MET A 263 -18.12 4.32 -8.24
C MET A 263 -16.82 5.11 -8.22
N ILE A 264 -16.40 5.66 -9.37
CA ILE A 264 -15.14 6.40 -9.50
C ILE A 264 -15.18 7.75 -8.76
N SER A 265 -16.32 8.43 -8.73
CA SER A 265 -16.47 9.73 -8.06
C SER A 265 -16.24 9.65 -6.55
N LYS A 266 -16.41 8.47 -5.94
CA LYS A 266 -16.16 8.21 -4.52
C LYS A 266 -14.69 7.91 -4.21
N LEU A 267 -13.88 7.63 -5.22
CA LEU A 267 -12.47 7.27 -5.03
C LEU A 267 -11.66 8.46 -4.54
N VAL A 268 -10.52 8.15 -3.95
CA VAL A 268 -9.53 9.13 -3.48
C VAL A 268 -8.23 8.95 -4.23
N LEU A 269 -7.43 10.02 -4.30
CA LEU A 269 -6.08 9.92 -4.86
C LEU A 269 -5.16 9.28 -3.82
N ILE A 270 -4.50 8.18 -4.18
CA ILE A 270 -3.58 7.47 -3.31
C ILE A 270 -2.20 8.12 -3.41
N ASP A 271 -1.62 8.53 -2.28
CA ASP A 271 -0.25 9.01 -2.21
C ASP A 271 0.72 7.83 -2.17
N THR A 272 1.44 7.63 -3.28
CA THR A 272 2.42 6.56 -3.51
C THR A 272 3.84 6.94 -3.14
N ASP A 273 4.11 8.22 -2.82
CA ASP A 273 5.47 8.71 -2.61
C ASP A 273 5.93 8.52 -1.15
N LYS A 274 4.98 8.35 -0.23
CA LYS A 274 5.23 8.17 1.21
C LYS A 274 4.81 6.79 1.68
N LEU A 275 5.60 5.78 1.31
CA LEU A 275 5.48 4.45 1.92
C LEU A 275 6.20 4.46 3.27
N ASN A 276 5.50 4.08 4.34
CA ASN A 276 6.12 3.79 5.62
C ASN A 276 6.85 2.46 5.50
N LEU A 277 8.18 2.55 5.42
CA LEU A 277 9.05 1.39 5.37
C LEU A 277 9.28 0.87 6.80
N LEU A 278 9.39 -0.45 6.94
CA LEU A 278 9.79 -1.03 8.22
C LEU A 278 11.24 -0.62 8.53
N THR A 279 11.45 -0.20 9.78
CA THR A 279 12.79 0.03 10.29
C THR A 279 13.23 -1.18 11.12
N TYR A 280 14.35 -1.80 10.76
CA TYR A 280 14.89 -2.95 11.50
C TYR A 280 15.46 -2.53 12.86
N GLN A 281 15.57 -3.49 13.77
CA GLN A 281 16.28 -3.31 15.03
C GLN A 281 17.73 -2.90 14.76
N PHE A 282 18.23 -1.91 15.50
CA PHE A 282 19.56 -1.28 15.34
C PHE A 282 19.75 -0.44 14.05
N GLU A 283 18.74 -0.36 13.17
CA GLU A 283 18.76 0.59 12.06
C GLU A 283 18.09 1.88 12.54
N LEU A 284 18.85 2.79 13.16
CA LEU A 284 18.26 3.97 13.79
C LEU A 284 17.45 4.86 12.83
N TYR A 285 17.68 4.82 11.50
CA TYR A 285 16.79 5.41 10.49
C TYR A 285 16.92 4.67 9.14
N GLY A 286 15.79 4.46 8.45
CA GLY A 286 15.72 3.90 7.10
C GLY A 286 16.51 4.68 6.03
N ASN A 287 16.78 3.99 4.92
CA ASN A 287 17.81 4.18 3.87
C ASN A 287 18.24 5.55 3.33
N GLU A 288 17.74 6.69 3.79
CA GLU A 288 18.21 7.97 3.25
C GLU A 288 19.07 8.79 4.22
N ALA A 289 19.00 8.52 5.52
CA ALA A 289 19.81 9.23 6.51
C ALA A 289 19.80 8.49 7.86
N SER A 290 20.53 7.38 7.98
CA SER A 290 20.84 6.86 9.32
C SER A 290 21.58 7.97 10.07
N LEU A 291 20.98 8.47 11.15
CA LEU A 291 21.60 9.49 11.98
C LEU A 291 22.98 9.06 12.45
N ILE A 292 23.23 7.76 12.61
CA ILE A 292 24.56 7.18 12.84
C ILE A 292 25.49 7.53 11.69
N ASN A 293 25.08 7.34 10.43
CA ASN A 293 25.86 7.72 9.25
C ASN A 293 26.04 9.24 9.14
N GLU A 294 25.04 10.03 9.49
CA GLU A 294 25.14 11.50 9.52
C GLU A 294 26.09 11.98 10.63
N VAL A 295 26.12 11.31 11.79
CA VAL A 295 27.08 11.55 12.87
C VAL A 295 28.48 11.13 12.43
N ARG A 296 28.65 9.95 11.79
CA ARG A 296 29.94 9.48 11.21
C ARG A 296 30.48 10.45 10.16
N ALA A 297 29.60 11.05 9.35
CA ALA A 297 29.98 12.05 8.36
C ALA A 297 30.47 13.36 9.00
N ARG A 298 30.12 13.63 10.26
CA ARG A 298 30.47 14.88 10.97
C ARG A 298 31.59 14.74 12.00
N ILE A 299 31.71 13.58 12.62
CA ILE A 299 32.72 13.29 13.64
C ILE A 299 33.30 11.93 13.35
N GLU A 300 34.63 11.87 13.20
CA GLU A 300 35.38 10.62 13.10
C GLU A 300 35.10 9.75 14.33
N GLN A 301 34.59 8.53 14.09
CA GLN A 301 34.25 7.58 15.14
C GLN A 301 35.33 6.51 15.25
N GLU A 302 35.71 6.21 16.49
CA GLU A 302 36.66 5.17 16.86
C GLU A 302 35.96 4.18 17.80
N PRO A 303 36.33 2.90 17.80
CA PRO A 303 35.86 1.96 18.82
C PRO A 303 36.49 2.28 20.18
N LEU A 304 35.75 2.03 21.27
CA LEU A 304 36.28 2.09 22.62
C LEU A 304 37.38 1.03 22.82
N ALA A 305 38.40 1.37 23.61
CA ALA A 305 39.40 0.39 24.02
C ALA A 305 38.73 -0.76 24.79
N SER A 306 39.20 -1.99 24.61
CA SER A 306 38.62 -3.21 25.21
C SER A 306 38.45 -3.10 26.72
N ASP A 307 39.40 -2.46 27.40
CA ASP A 307 39.40 -2.31 28.85
C ASP A 307 38.31 -1.32 29.31
N ASP A 308 38.13 -0.22 28.58
CA ASP A 308 37.08 0.76 28.84
C ASP A 308 35.69 0.22 28.50
N ARG A 309 35.54 -0.50 27.39
CA ARG A 309 34.28 -1.16 27.02
C ARG A 309 33.86 -2.16 28.08
N THR A 310 34.79 -2.97 28.59
CA THR A 310 34.49 -3.96 29.65
C THR A 310 34.11 -3.27 30.96
N ARG A 311 34.80 -2.17 31.32
CA ARG A 311 34.52 -1.38 32.51
C ARG A 311 33.12 -0.74 32.45
N LEU A 312 32.81 -0.06 31.34
CA LEU A 312 31.52 0.60 31.12
C LEU A 312 30.38 -0.42 31.02
N SER A 313 30.58 -1.53 30.31
CA SER A 313 29.57 -2.60 30.21
C SER A 313 29.20 -3.17 31.58
N ARG A 314 30.18 -3.39 32.47
CA ARG A 314 29.93 -3.84 33.83
C ARG A 314 29.10 -2.83 34.65
N LEU A 315 29.35 -1.53 34.45
CA LEU A 315 28.59 -0.47 35.10
C LEU A 315 27.15 -0.40 34.59
N ILE A 316 26.95 -0.47 33.28
CA ILE A 316 25.60 -0.43 32.67
C ILE A 316 24.78 -1.65 33.11
N LYS A 317 25.39 -2.83 33.23
CA LYS A 317 24.71 -4.05 33.72
C LYS A 317 24.20 -3.94 35.16
N THR A 318 24.71 -3.00 35.95
CA THR A 318 24.24 -2.75 37.33
C THR A 318 23.13 -1.70 37.41
N MET A 319 22.74 -1.08 36.29
CA MET A 319 21.68 -0.08 36.24
C MET A 319 20.29 -0.72 36.21
N ASN A 320 19.28 0.05 36.63
CA ASN A 320 17.89 -0.34 36.45
C ASN A 320 17.48 -0.20 34.98
N PRO A 321 16.56 -1.06 34.48
CA PRO A 321 16.07 -0.99 33.10
C PRO A 321 15.50 0.38 32.71
N ASP A 322 14.76 1.03 33.61
CA ASP A 322 14.20 2.37 33.38
C ASP A 322 15.30 3.42 33.17
N ASP A 323 16.39 3.34 33.94
CA ASP A 323 17.53 4.24 33.78
C ASP A 323 18.16 4.04 32.40
N ILE A 324 18.39 2.80 31.97
CA ILE A 324 18.97 2.46 30.67
C ILE A 324 18.14 3.04 29.52
N LEU A 325 16.80 2.91 29.56
CA LEU A 325 15.91 3.50 28.56
C LEU A 325 15.99 5.03 28.54
N HIS A 326 16.08 5.67 29.70
CA HIS A 326 16.26 7.11 29.79
C HIS A 326 17.63 7.58 29.26
N TYR A 327 18.68 6.77 29.42
CA TYR A 327 20.01 7.02 28.85
C TYR A 327 19.97 6.95 27.32
N LEU A 328 19.35 5.91 26.76
CA LEU A 328 19.18 5.76 25.31
C LEU A 328 18.44 6.95 24.69
N GLY A 329 17.30 7.35 25.27
CA GLY A 329 16.56 8.52 24.79
C GLY A 329 17.33 9.84 24.90
N SER A 330 18.30 9.93 25.82
CA SER A 330 19.16 11.11 25.92
C SER A 330 20.33 11.08 24.92
N LEU A 331 20.85 9.89 24.60
CA LEU A 331 21.81 9.71 23.51
C LEU A 331 21.18 10.07 22.17
N ASP A 332 19.92 9.70 21.93
CA ASP A 332 19.15 10.10 20.74
C ASP A 332 19.03 11.63 20.59
N ASN A 333 18.85 12.33 21.72
CA ASN A 333 18.85 13.79 21.73
C ASN A 333 20.24 14.34 21.36
N ILE A 334 21.32 13.82 21.94
CA ILE A 334 22.70 14.24 21.65
C ILE A 334 22.99 14.05 20.16
N PHE A 335 22.66 12.88 19.62
CA PHE A 335 22.69 12.51 18.22
C PHE A 335 21.97 13.50 17.31
N THR A 336 20.75 13.89 17.67
CA THR A 336 19.98 14.90 16.93
C THR A 336 20.65 16.28 16.94
N TYR A 337 21.30 16.66 18.03
CA TYR A 337 22.07 17.91 18.11
C TYR A 337 23.35 17.85 17.28
N ILE A 338 24.09 16.74 17.29
CA ILE A 338 25.30 16.56 16.45
C ILE A 338 24.92 16.70 14.97
N ARG A 339 23.78 16.14 14.56
CA ARG A 339 23.21 16.29 13.21
C ARG A 339 22.84 17.72 12.83
N THR A 340 22.53 18.60 13.78
CA THR A 340 22.06 19.96 13.46
C THR A 340 23.15 21.03 13.59
N LEU A 341 24.22 20.75 14.33
CA LEU A 341 25.31 21.69 14.59
C LEU A 341 26.31 21.79 13.43
N ALA A 342 26.71 23.01 13.07
CA ALA A 342 27.75 23.24 12.06
C ALA A 342 29.07 22.51 12.42
N ALA A 343 29.69 21.84 11.45
CA ALA A 343 30.85 20.98 11.63
C ALA A 343 32.04 21.68 12.33
N GLU A 344 32.26 22.97 12.05
CA GLU A 344 33.33 23.78 12.65
C GLU A 344 33.23 23.92 14.18
N ARG A 345 32.05 23.66 14.76
CA ARG A 345 31.81 23.76 16.21
C ARG A 345 32.01 22.43 16.93
N LEU A 346 32.10 21.32 16.21
CA LEU A 346 32.24 19.98 16.75
C LEU A 346 33.73 19.62 16.84
N ARG A 347 34.15 19.11 17.99
CA ARG A 347 35.51 18.57 18.18
C ARG A 347 35.40 17.13 18.66
N LYS A 348 36.17 16.22 18.06
CA LYS A 348 36.13 14.79 18.38
C LYS A 348 36.53 14.45 19.82
N ASP A 349 37.45 15.24 20.38
CA ASP A 349 37.96 15.06 21.75
C ASP A 349 37.04 15.68 22.82
N MET A 350 35.95 16.34 22.41
CA MET A 350 34.97 16.91 23.32
C MET A 350 34.27 15.78 24.06
N THR A 351 34.12 15.91 25.38
CA THR A 351 33.35 14.96 26.18
C THR A 351 31.85 15.21 26.03
N VAL A 352 31.04 14.18 26.30
CA VAL A 352 29.57 14.30 26.35
C VAL A 352 29.15 15.43 27.30
N GLN A 353 29.82 15.55 28.45
CA GLN A 353 29.59 16.66 29.38
C GLN A 353 29.79 18.03 28.75
N LEU A 354 30.97 18.27 28.15
CA LEU A 354 31.31 19.55 27.53
C LEU A 354 30.38 19.86 26.35
N PHE A 355 29.95 18.84 25.62
CA PHE A 355 28.99 18.98 24.52
C PHE A 355 27.62 19.43 25.03
N ILE A 356 27.08 18.75 26.05
CA ILE A 356 25.80 19.08 26.66
C ILE A 356 25.82 20.51 27.20
N GLU A 357 26.85 20.86 27.99
CA GLU A 357 26.96 22.18 28.63
C GLU A 357 27.05 23.32 27.60
N LYS A 358 27.71 23.09 26.47
CA LYS A 358 27.96 24.13 25.47
C LYS A 358 26.85 24.27 24.43
N PHE A 359 26.19 23.18 24.06
CA PHE A 359 25.27 23.17 22.91
C PHE A 359 23.82 22.88 23.28
N ILE A 360 23.55 22.22 24.40
CA ILE A 360 22.18 21.85 24.81
C ILE A 360 21.66 22.88 25.83
N ARG A 361 20.87 23.84 25.34
CA ARG A 361 20.35 24.96 26.14
C ARG A 361 19.31 24.54 27.17
N SER A 362 18.57 23.47 26.92
CA SER A 362 17.49 22.98 27.78
C SER A 362 17.91 21.66 28.42
N LYS A 363 18.55 21.76 29.59
CA LYS A 363 18.96 20.59 30.39
C LYS A 363 17.78 19.75 30.86
N SER A 364 16.57 20.33 30.90
CA SER A 364 15.32 19.63 31.25
C SER A 364 14.91 18.53 30.28
N ARG A 365 15.55 18.42 29.10
CA ARG A 365 15.32 17.34 28.13
C ARG A 365 16.32 16.18 28.26
N LEU A 366 17.35 16.34 29.07
CA LEU A 366 18.32 15.30 29.39
C LEU A 366 18.06 14.84 30.81
N ASN A 367 18.24 13.54 31.06
CA ASN A 367 18.21 13.07 32.44
C ASN A 367 19.44 13.64 33.18
N ASP A 368 19.21 14.27 34.34
CA ASP A 368 20.28 14.73 35.23
C ASP A 368 21.25 13.59 35.60
N SER A 369 20.80 12.33 35.51
CA SER A 369 21.61 11.14 35.76
C SER A 369 22.85 11.06 34.84
N ILE A 370 22.76 11.49 33.58
CA ILE A 370 23.87 11.41 32.60
C ILE A 370 25.06 12.26 33.01
N LEU A 371 24.79 13.43 33.58
CA LEU A 371 25.82 14.33 34.06
C LEU A 371 26.31 13.95 35.47
N ARG A 372 25.54 13.14 36.22
CA ARG A 372 25.93 12.65 37.55
C ARG A 372 26.88 11.46 37.50
N TRP A 373 26.84 10.67 36.43
CA TRP A 373 27.74 9.52 36.24
C TRP A 373 29.03 9.96 35.56
N THR A 374 30.07 10.16 36.36
CA THR A 374 31.38 10.68 35.92
C THR A 374 32.02 9.85 34.81
N ASP A 375 31.79 8.53 34.80
CA ASP A 375 32.33 7.65 33.76
C ASP A 375 31.64 7.82 32.40
N PHE A 376 30.38 8.23 32.38
CA PHE A 376 29.59 8.41 31.16
C PHE A 376 29.71 9.83 30.63
N SER A 377 29.76 10.81 31.53
CA SER A 377 29.95 12.21 31.18
C SER A 377 31.34 12.50 30.58
N ALA A 378 32.35 11.67 30.93
CA ALA A 378 33.72 11.73 30.44
C ALA A 378 33.94 11.07 29.06
N VAL A 379 32.97 10.34 28.53
CA VAL A 379 33.08 9.71 27.20
C VAL A 379 33.24 10.78 26.13
N GLN A 380 34.19 10.60 25.22
CA GLN A 380 34.44 11.53 24.12
C GLN A 380 33.48 11.28 22.95
N LEU A 381 33.17 12.33 22.20
CA LEU A 381 32.25 12.26 21.05
C LEU A 381 32.75 11.34 19.93
N ARG A 382 34.05 11.04 19.85
CA ARG A 382 34.59 10.02 18.94
C ARG A 382 34.15 8.59 19.26
N TYR A 383 33.67 8.33 20.48
CA TYR A 383 33.26 7.02 20.95
C TYR A 383 31.74 6.89 21.12
N ILE A 384 30.98 7.92 20.74
CA ILE A 384 29.58 8.05 21.12
C ILE A 384 28.69 6.98 20.46
N ILE A 385 29.05 6.53 19.26
CA ILE A 385 28.29 5.50 18.55
C ILE A 385 28.52 4.13 19.20
N ASP A 386 29.78 3.75 19.45
CA ASP A 386 30.09 2.48 20.13
C ASP A 386 29.54 2.46 21.57
N PHE A 387 29.49 3.63 22.22
CA PHE A 387 28.85 3.79 23.53
C PHE A 387 27.34 3.58 23.48
N TYR A 388 26.67 4.10 22.45
CA TYR A 388 25.24 3.88 22.22
C TYR A 388 24.94 2.40 21.93
N GLU A 389 25.69 1.78 21.03
CA GLU A 389 25.56 0.37 20.67
C GLU A 389 25.70 -0.52 21.92
N MET A 390 26.66 -0.22 22.81
CA MET A 390 26.82 -0.94 24.07
C MET A 390 25.64 -0.78 25.04
N PHE A 391 25.01 0.40 25.09
CA PHE A 391 23.80 0.60 25.90
C PHE A 391 22.62 -0.22 25.37
N GLU A 392 22.44 -0.24 24.05
CA GLU A 392 21.40 -1.05 23.42
C GLU A 392 21.63 -2.56 23.61
N GLU A 393 22.88 -3.04 23.48
CA GLU A 393 23.25 -4.44 23.73
C GLU A 393 22.82 -4.88 25.15
N ILE A 394 23.07 -4.05 26.16
CA ILE A 394 22.81 -4.39 27.56
C ILE A 394 21.34 -4.18 27.95
N ALA A 395 20.68 -3.16 27.41
CA ALA A 395 19.24 -2.96 27.59
C ALA A 395 18.45 -4.20 27.15
N PHE A 396 18.89 -4.81 26.04
CA PHE A 396 18.25 -5.98 25.46
C PHE A 396 18.52 -7.26 26.27
N ASP A 397 19.74 -7.44 26.81
CA ASP A 397 20.07 -8.60 27.66
C ASP A 397 19.22 -8.64 28.97
N GLN A 398 18.63 -7.52 29.38
CA GLN A 398 17.88 -7.38 30.63
C GLN A 398 16.34 -7.49 30.47
N VAL A 399 15.83 -7.54 29.23
CA VAL A 399 14.40 -7.71 28.88
C VAL A 399 14.19 -9.11 28.35
#